data_AF-A0A948PPG8-F1
#
_entry.id   AF-A0A948PPG8-F1
#
_cell.length_a   1.000
_cell.length_b   1.000
_cell.length_c   1.000
_cell.angle_alpha   90.00
_cell.angle_beta   90.00
_cell.angle_gamma   90.00
#
_symmetry.space_group_name_H-M   'P 1'
#
loop_
_entity.id
_entity.type
_entity.pdbx_description
1 polymer ?
#
loop_
_entity_poly.entity_id
_entity_poly.type
_entity_poly.pdbx_seq_one_letter_code
_entity_poly.pdbx_strand_id
1 'polypeptide(L)' 'MKKMLFLVLFGLLTCFACHQSESLWKGSIEVVDGVTIVKNPGKPMFGPEKCQLKEILTIGKEEGDENTMFWGSLLVRT' A
#
# COMPACT_ATOMS: atom_id res chain seq x y z
N MET A 1 9.42 -18.66 -43.74
CA MET A 1 8.05 -18.36 -43.26
C MET A 1 7.82 -18.76 -41.80
N LYS A 2 8.14 -19.99 -41.37
CA LYS A 2 8.00 -20.43 -39.96
C LYS A 2 8.72 -19.54 -38.93
N LYS A 3 9.91 -19.03 -39.27
CA LYS A 3 10.69 -18.08 -38.43
C LYS A 3 10.00 -16.72 -38.26
N MET A 4 9.34 -16.21 -39.31
CA MET A 4 8.52 -14.99 -39.21
C MET A 4 7.26 -15.23 -38.37
N LEU A 5 6.59 -16.37 -38.57
CA LEU A 5 5.41 -16.74 -37.78
C LEU A 5 5.75 -16.83 -36.29
N PHE A 6 6.92 -17.38 -35.96
CA PHE A 6 7.41 -17.46 -34.59
C PHE A 6 7.67 -16.07 -33.97
N LEU A 7 8.26 -15.15 -34.73
CA LEU A 7 8.49 -13.77 -34.29
C LEU A 7 7.18 -13.00 -34.04
N VAL A 8 6.18 -13.20 -34.91
CA VAL A 8 4.84 -12.60 -34.74
C VAL A 8 4.15 -13.18 -33.50
N LEU A 9 4.22 -14.50 -33.30
CA LEU A 9 3.61 -15.16 -32.14
C LEU A 9 4.28 -14.73 -30.82
N PHE A 10 5.61 -14.60 -30.82
CA PHE A 10 6.38 -14.14 -29.67
C PHE A 10 6.08 -12.67 -29.33
N GLY A 11 5.96 -11.81 -30.34
CA GLY A 11 5.56 -10.41 -30.16
C GLY A 11 4.13 -10.24 -29.64
N LEU A 12 3.21 -11.13 -30.03
CA LEU A 12 1.83 -11.11 -29.50
C LEU A 12 1.79 -11.50 -28.01
N LEU A 13 2.66 -12.41 -27.58
CA LEU A 13 2.71 -12.89 -26.19
C LEU A 13 3.17 -11.80 -25.20
N THR A 14 4.08 -10.92 -25.62
CA THR A 14 4.63 -9.87 -24.74
C THR A 14 3.63 -8.74 -24.48
N CYS A 15 2.66 -8.53 -25.37
CA CYS A 15 1.59 -7.53 -25.18
C CYS A 15 0.66 -7.87 -24.00
N PHE A 16 0.49 -9.14 -23.63
CA PHE A 16 -0.35 -9.54 -22.49
C PHE A 16 0.36 -9.47 -21.14
N ALA A 17 1.69 -9.32 -21.11
CA ALA A 17 2.48 -9.33 -19.88
C ALA A 17 2.47 -7.99 -19.11
N CYS A 18 2.08 -6.89 -19.77
CA CYS A 18 1.91 -5.58 -19.13
C CYS A 18 0.47 -5.38 -18.67
N HIS A 19 0.00 -6.23 -17.76
CA HIS A 19 -1.22 -5.98 -17.01
C HIS A 19 -0.82 -5.54 -15.61
N GLN A 20 -0.83 -4.22 -15.37
CA GLN A 20 -0.63 -3.68 -14.03
C GLN A 20 -1.82 -4.16 -13.19
N SER A 21 -1.58 -5.08 -12.27
CA SER A 21 -2.63 -5.62 -11.40
C SER A 21 -3.32 -4.44 -10.71
N GLU A 22 -4.63 -4.29 -10.92
CA GLU A 22 -5.40 -3.28 -10.21
C GLU A 22 -5.23 -3.50 -8.71
N SER A 23 -4.95 -2.40 -8.00
CA SER A 23 -4.88 -2.42 -6.54
C SER A 23 -6.19 -2.99 -5.97
N LEU A 24 -6.10 -3.87 -4.96
CA LEU A 24 -7.29 -4.35 -4.25
C LEU A 24 -8.05 -3.20 -3.56
N TRP A 25 -7.44 -2.03 -3.40
CA TRP A 25 -8.02 -0.83 -2.80
C TRP A 25 -9.29 -0.38 -3.51
N LYS A 26 -10.39 -0.31 -2.75
CA LYS A 26 -11.71 0.15 -3.26
C LYS A 26 -11.97 1.63 -3.04
N GLY A 27 -10.96 2.40 -2.65
CA GLY A 27 -11.01 3.85 -2.56
C GLY A 27 -10.45 4.49 -3.83
N SER A 28 -10.20 5.79 -3.80
CA SER A 28 -9.55 6.49 -4.91
C SER A 28 -8.24 7.13 -4.46
N ILE A 29 -7.29 7.21 -5.38
CA ILE A 29 -6.04 7.94 -5.21
C ILE A 29 -5.91 8.84 -6.43
N GLU A 30 -5.86 10.15 -6.21
CA GLU A 30 -5.77 11.15 -7.28
C GLU A 30 -4.78 12.23 -6.89
N VAL A 31 -4.15 12.86 -7.88
CA VAL A 31 -3.28 14.03 -7.67
C VAL A 31 -4.04 15.26 -8.16
N VAL A 32 -4.28 16.21 -7.26
CA VAL A 32 -4.95 17.48 -7.56
C VAL A 32 -4.01 18.60 -7.14
N ASP A 33 -3.62 19.46 -8.08
CA ASP A 33 -2.73 20.59 -7.83
C ASP A 33 -1.41 20.21 -7.13
N GLY A 34 -0.85 19.05 -7.49
CA GLY A 34 0.39 18.53 -6.87
C GLY A 34 0.20 17.88 -5.50
N VAL A 35 -1.03 17.83 -4.98
CA VAL A 35 -1.39 17.16 -3.73
C VAL A 35 -1.99 15.79 -4.01
N THR A 36 -1.44 14.74 -3.39
CA THR A 36 -2.03 13.40 -3.45
C THR A 36 -3.22 13.32 -2.48
N ILE A 37 -4.42 13.19 -3.04
CA ILE A 37 -5.66 12.95 -2.32
C ILE A 37 -5.92 11.45 -2.27
N VAL A 38 -6.00 10.90 -1.05
CA VAL A 38 -6.35 9.50 -0.81
C VAL A 38 -7.75 9.46 -0.17
N LYS A 39 -8.71 8.86 -0.88
CA LYS A 39 -10.07 8.62 -0.35
C LYS A 39 -10.18 7.17 0.09
N ASN A 40 -10.45 6.96 1.38
CA ASN A 40 -10.71 5.64 1.91
C ASN A 40 -12.03 5.07 1.34
N PRO A 41 -12.14 3.74 1.15
CA PRO A 41 -13.41 3.10 0.83
C PRO A 41 -14.48 3.48 1.87
N GLY A 42 -15.72 3.63 1.43
CA GLY A 42 -16.83 4.02 2.32
C GLY A 42 -17.19 2.97 3.40
N LYS A 43 -16.66 1.75 3.29
CA LYS A 43 -16.75 0.69 4.29
C LYS A 43 -15.39 -0.01 4.44
N PRO A 44 -15.02 -0.50 5.63
CA PRO A 44 -13.82 -1.31 5.81
C PRO A 44 -13.77 -2.46 4.81
N MET A 45 -12.62 -2.65 4.15
CA MET A 45 -12.45 -3.73 3.17
C MET A 45 -12.28 -5.10 3.81
N PHE A 46 -11.93 -5.14 5.09
CA PHE A 46 -11.68 -6.35 5.84
C PHE A 46 -12.57 -6.39 7.09
N GLY A 47 -12.99 -7.60 7.46
CA GLY A 47 -13.77 -7.83 8.68
C GLY A 47 -12.95 -7.58 9.95
N PRO A 48 -13.62 -7.44 11.10
CA PRO A 48 -12.99 -7.16 12.39
C PRO A 48 -11.94 -8.21 12.79
N GLU A 49 -12.10 -9.46 12.34
CA GLU A 49 -11.12 -10.53 12.62
C GLU A 49 -9.72 -10.32 11.99
N LYS A 50 -9.57 -9.43 11.01
CA LYS A 50 -8.30 -9.23 10.29
C LYS A 50 -7.37 -8.18 10.90
N CYS A 51 -7.87 -7.34 11.81
CA CYS A 51 -7.06 -6.31 12.45
C CYS A 51 -6.76 -6.76 13.88
N GLN A 52 -5.58 -7.37 14.07
CA GLN A 52 -5.12 -7.79 15.38
C GLN A 52 -4.01 -6.85 15.82
N LEU A 53 -4.20 -6.20 16.97
CA LEU A 53 -3.15 -5.40 17.59
C LEU A 53 -1.98 -6.31 17.93
N LYS A 54 -0.90 -6.19 17.17
CA LYS A 54 0.28 -7.04 17.34
C LYS A 54 1.19 -6.51 18.46
N GLU A 55 1.42 -5.20 18.46
CA GLU A 55 2.34 -4.55 19.38
C GLU A 55 1.91 -3.11 19.64
N ILE A 56 2.15 -2.65 20.87
CA ILE A 56 2.09 -1.24 21.23
C ILE A 56 3.52 -0.70 21.14
N LEU A 57 3.73 0.29 20.28
CA LEU A 57 5.01 0.96 20.16
C LEU A 57 4.94 2.29 20.91
N THR A 58 6.02 2.66 21.57
CA THR A 58 6.18 3.96 22.24
C THR A 58 7.36 4.69 21.62
N ILE A 59 7.20 6.00 21.40
CA ILE A 59 8.33 6.87 21.09
C ILE A 59 8.91 7.39 22.42
N GLY A 60 10.23 7.29 22.57
CA GLY A 60 10.95 7.72 23.77
C GLY A 60 11.20 6.61 24.78
N LYS A 61 12.04 6.88 25.79
CA LYS A 61 12.24 5.96 26.93
C LYS A 61 11.04 6.00 27.86
N GLU A 62 10.75 4.88 28.53
CA GLU A 62 9.63 4.75 29.46
C GLU A 62 9.68 5.74 30.64
N GLU A 63 10.87 6.17 31.07
CA GLU A 63 11.04 7.18 32.13
C GLU A 63 11.32 8.60 31.61
N GLY A 64 11.40 8.77 30.28
CA GLY A 64 11.80 10.02 29.65
C GLY A 64 13.28 10.32 29.83
N ASP A 65 13.85 11.15 28.95
CA ASP A 65 15.14 11.79 29.20
C ASP A 65 15.13 13.23 28.67
N GLU A 66 16.14 14.00 29.07
CA GLU A 66 16.28 15.42 28.71
C GLU A 66 16.37 15.69 27.20
N ASN A 67 16.68 14.66 26.40
CA ASN A 67 16.80 14.73 24.94
C ASN A 67 15.55 14.18 24.23
N THR A 68 14.54 13.76 24.97
CA THR A 68 13.34 13.13 24.43
C THR A 68 12.20 14.14 24.34
N MET A 69 11.80 14.48 23.11
CA MET A 69 10.76 15.47 22.84
C MET A 69 9.32 14.93 23.02
N PHE A 70 9.15 13.60 22.97
CA PHE A 70 7.87 12.91 23.10
C PHE A 70 7.99 11.75 24.09
N TRP A 71 7.22 11.80 25.16
CA TRP A 71 7.18 10.75 26.18
C TRP A 71 5.77 10.13 26.22
N GLY A 72 5.69 8.81 26.34
CA GLY A 72 4.41 8.08 26.49
C GLY A 72 3.46 8.16 25.29
N SER A 73 3.95 8.56 24.11
CA SER A 73 3.12 8.60 22.90
C SER A 73 2.92 7.19 22.36
N LEU A 74 1.73 6.63 22.60
CA LEU A 74 1.29 5.34 22.07
C LEU A 74 1.14 5.41 20.55
N LEU A 75 2.03 4.74 19.84
CA LEU A 75 1.86 4.43 18.44
C LEU A 75 1.24 3.04 18.32
N VAL A 76 0.00 3.03 17.86
CA VAL A 76 -0.71 1.80 17.53
C VAL A 76 -0.32 1.41 16.11
N ARG A 77 0.32 0.25 15.95
CA ARG A 77 0.62 -0.34 14.65
C ARG A 77 -0.37 -1.47 14.38
N THR A 78 -1.26 -1.24 13.41
CA THR A 78 -2.25 -2.21 12.91
C THR A 78 -1.70 -3.06 11.78
#